data_AF-A0A8C0GTC1-F1
#
_entry.id   AF-A0A8C0GTC1-F1
#
_cell.length_a   1.000
_cell.length_b   1.000
_cell.length_c   1.000
_cell.angle_alpha   90.00
_cell.angle_beta   90.00
_cell.angle_gamma   90.00
#
_symmetry.space_group_name_H-M   'P 1'
#
loop_
_entity.id
_entity.type
_entity.pdbx_description
1 polymer ?
#
loop_
_entity_poly.entity_id
_entity_poly.type
_entity_poly.pdbx_seq_one_letter_code
_entity_poly.pdbx_strand_id
1 'polypeptide(L)'
;MRRASWLLLSVLSSEIAQYYYSFKSYYFPMSKEKKLSYTCAAGYTTESGSQDARITCTATGWSPAPKCYSKSLSLAFFVSCGHCNGFHQEGDTIRYRCDHGYSINGSNEITCKMGKWTSPPKCIETRETCPSPPAVKNGASFGPLLTNYTAGSSVKYRCHRYHVLEGPETVRCVQGKWTAQPTCLEPCTLNVDDMSNNNIEMKWRLEGELFFLHGDTIDFVCKQGYYLSSSSRQSQLTVQCTHGKLRYPTCIMKGKTIAVFAILL
;
A
#
# COMPACT_ATOMS: atom_id res chain seq x y z
N MET A 1 25.77 -3.68 45.83
CA MET A 1 25.19 -4.88 45.17
C MET A 1 24.85 -4.52 43.73
N ARG A 2 25.62 -5.05 42.76
CA ARG A 2 25.62 -4.59 41.37
C ARG A 2 24.28 -4.88 40.69
N ARG A 3 23.53 -3.81 40.40
CA ARG A 3 22.26 -3.79 39.67
C ARG A 3 22.55 -4.10 38.20
N ALA A 4 21.97 -5.17 37.66
CA ALA A 4 21.93 -5.39 36.21
C ALA A 4 20.83 -4.48 35.65
N SER A 5 21.24 -3.38 35.03
CA SER A 5 20.37 -2.30 34.58
C SER A 5 20.55 -2.14 33.08
N TRP A 6 19.46 -2.38 32.36
CA TRP A 6 19.16 -1.98 30.97
C TRP A 6 20.24 -2.24 29.91
N LEU A 7 20.10 -3.39 29.22
CA LEU A 7 20.34 -3.44 27.78
C LEU A 7 18.97 -3.61 27.11
N LEU A 8 18.64 -2.59 26.31
CA LEU A 8 17.43 -2.52 25.54
C LEU A 8 17.25 -3.77 24.66
N LEU A 9 16.07 -4.39 24.75
CA LEU A 9 15.45 -5.06 23.62
C LEU A 9 15.06 -3.99 22.60
N SER A 10 16.06 -3.38 21.96
CA SER A 10 15.86 -2.48 20.83
C SER A 10 16.12 -3.23 19.53
N VAL A 11 15.34 -4.28 19.25
CA VAL A 11 15.09 -4.76 17.88
C VAL A 11 13.73 -5.47 17.89
N LEU A 12 12.77 -4.88 17.19
CA LEU A 12 11.82 -5.55 16.30
C LEU A 12 11.75 -7.09 16.44
N SER A 13 10.77 -7.61 17.16
CA SER A 13 10.32 -8.98 16.90
C SER A 13 8.85 -9.09 17.28
N SER A 14 8.01 -9.01 16.25
CA SER A 14 6.59 -9.40 16.27
C SER A 14 6.39 -10.91 16.52
N GLU A 15 7.41 -11.62 17.02
CA GLU A 15 7.54 -13.08 16.93
C GLU A 15 7.57 -13.74 18.32
N ILE A 16 7.73 -12.96 19.38
CA ILE A 16 7.49 -13.37 20.77
C ILE A 16 6.11 -12.85 21.19
N ALA A 17 5.32 -13.67 21.88
CA ALA A 17 3.93 -13.34 22.19
C ALA A 17 3.79 -12.05 23.04
N GLN A 18 2.90 -11.15 22.60
CA GLN A 18 2.71 -9.81 23.18
C GLN A 18 2.39 -9.81 24.68
N TYR A 19 1.70 -10.83 25.21
CA TYR A 19 1.27 -10.88 26.61
C TYR A 19 2.45 -10.84 27.61
N TYR A 20 3.65 -11.21 27.19
CA TYR A 20 4.85 -11.13 28.02
C TYR A 20 5.24 -9.67 28.35
N TYR A 21 4.97 -8.74 27.44
CA TYR A 21 5.22 -7.31 27.67
C TYR A 21 4.15 -6.65 28.54
N SER A 22 2.95 -7.24 28.62
CA SER A 22 1.82 -6.74 29.43
C SER A 22 2.05 -6.89 30.94
N PHE A 23 2.94 -7.79 31.38
CA PHE A 23 3.23 -8.05 32.81
C PHE A 23 4.67 -7.71 33.21
N LYS A 24 5.32 -6.78 32.49
CA LYS A 24 6.72 -6.39 32.71
C LYS A 24 7.03 -5.93 34.14
N SER A 25 6.07 -5.32 34.84
CA SER A 25 6.23 -4.89 36.25
C SER A 25 6.23 -6.06 37.24
N TYR A 26 5.75 -7.24 36.85
CA TYR A 26 5.65 -8.42 37.74
C TYR A 26 6.93 -9.26 37.75
N TYR A 27 7.65 -9.30 36.62
CA TYR A 27 8.83 -10.14 36.45
C TYR A 27 10.16 -9.41 36.63
N PHE A 28 10.16 -8.07 36.60
CA PHE A 28 11.38 -7.26 36.68
C PHE A 28 11.35 -6.31 37.88
N PRO A 29 12.45 -6.15 38.64
CA PRO A 29 13.78 -6.74 38.41
C PRO A 29 13.90 -8.20 38.88
N MET A 30 14.46 -9.06 38.03
CA MET A 30 14.61 -10.49 38.30
C MET A 30 15.98 -10.80 38.95
N SER A 31 16.02 -11.70 39.93
CA SER A 31 17.30 -12.14 40.53
C SER A 31 18.13 -12.97 39.54
N LYS A 32 19.46 -12.87 39.63
CA LYS A 32 20.37 -13.75 38.87
C LYS A 32 20.02 -15.22 39.11
N GLU A 33 20.23 -16.05 38.10
CA GLU A 33 19.94 -17.50 38.04
C GLU A 33 18.46 -17.87 38.00
N LYS A 34 17.54 -16.90 38.11
CA LYS A 34 16.11 -17.17 37.90
C LYS A 34 15.83 -17.42 36.43
N LYS A 35 14.93 -18.37 36.19
CA LYS A 35 14.52 -18.82 34.87
C LYS A 35 13.14 -18.29 34.52
N LEU A 36 12.95 -17.95 33.25
CA LEU A 36 11.71 -17.42 32.71
C LEU A 36 11.37 -18.13 31.42
N SER A 37 10.12 -18.50 31.23
CA SER A 37 9.66 -19.13 29.99
C SER A 37 9.08 -18.07 29.05
N TYR A 38 9.32 -18.22 27.75
CA TYR A 38 8.71 -17.39 26.70
C TYR A 38 8.10 -18.29 25.64
N THR A 39 7.12 -17.75 24.90
CA THR A 39 6.38 -18.47 23.86
C THR A 39 6.44 -17.67 22.57
N CYS A 40 6.67 -18.38 21.46
CA CYS A 40 6.67 -17.81 20.13
C CYS A 40 5.24 -17.54 19.64
N ALA A 41 5.07 -16.51 18.83
CA ALA A 41 3.79 -16.19 18.21
C ALA A 41 3.35 -17.30 17.23
N ALA A 42 2.05 -17.37 16.93
CA ALA A 42 1.51 -18.32 15.96
C ALA A 42 2.25 -18.16 14.61
N GLY A 43 2.78 -19.26 14.08
CA GLY A 43 3.63 -19.21 12.88
C GLY A 43 5.13 -19.11 13.17
N TYR A 44 5.59 -19.22 14.42
CA TYR A 44 7.00 -19.25 14.80
C TYR A 44 7.32 -20.37 15.82
N THR A 45 8.57 -20.81 15.90
CA THR A 45 9.08 -21.82 16.84
C THR A 45 10.46 -21.46 17.38
N THR A 46 10.87 -22.07 18.47
CA THR A 46 12.24 -22.00 18.99
C THR A 46 13.20 -22.74 18.04
N GLU A 47 14.51 -22.63 18.29
CA GLU A 47 15.54 -23.40 17.55
C GLU A 47 15.28 -24.91 17.59
N SER A 48 14.68 -25.42 18.68
CA SER A 48 14.31 -26.82 18.85
C SER A 48 12.97 -27.19 18.20
N GLY A 49 12.29 -26.26 17.52
CA GLY A 49 10.97 -26.48 16.93
C GLY A 49 9.79 -26.41 17.91
N SER A 50 10.03 -26.06 19.17
CA SER A 50 8.99 -25.96 20.21
C SER A 50 8.28 -24.60 20.15
N GLN A 51 7.05 -24.51 20.67
CA GLN A 51 6.36 -23.21 20.79
C GLN A 51 6.91 -22.37 21.95
N ASP A 52 7.50 -23.01 22.95
CA ASP A 52 7.97 -22.40 24.18
C ASP A 52 9.42 -22.78 24.48
N ALA A 53 10.14 -21.86 25.15
CA ALA A 53 11.50 -22.08 25.62
C ALA A 53 11.75 -21.36 26.94
N ARG A 54 12.85 -21.72 27.60
CA ARG A 54 13.24 -21.20 28.91
C ARG A 54 14.59 -20.49 28.86
N ILE A 55 14.65 -19.28 29.42
CA ILE A 55 15.83 -18.42 29.49
C ILE A 55 16.22 -18.18 30.94
N THR A 56 17.51 -17.91 31.18
CA THR A 56 18.05 -17.68 32.53
C THR A 56 18.62 -16.27 32.65
N CYS A 57 18.31 -15.59 33.75
CA CYS A 57 18.85 -14.27 34.04
C CYS A 57 20.31 -14.40 34.52
N THR A 58 21.25 -13.84 33.76
CA THR A 58 22.69 -13.85 34.08
C THR A 58 23.19 -12.44 34.39
N ALA A 59 24.47 -12.31 34.75
CA ALA A 59 25.08 -11.00 34.99
C ALA A 59 25.11 -10.10 33.75
N THR A 60 25.05 -10.67 32.54
CA THR A 60 25.11 -9.98 31.25
C THR A 60 23.76 -9.87 30.54
N GLY A 61 22.69 -10.43 31.12
CA GLY A 61 21.34 -10.44 30.53
C GLY A 61 20.77 -11.86 30.43
N TRP A 62 19.84 -12.08 29.50
CA TRP A 62 19.20 -13.38 29.29
C TRP A 62 20.10 -14.33 28.49
N SER A 63 20.26 -15.56 29.00
CA SER A 63 21.00 -16.62 28.32
C SER A 63 20.18 -17.93 28.26
N PRO A 64 19.94 -18.52 27.08
CA PRO A 64 20.22 -17.93 25.76
C PRO A 64 19.33 -16.70 25.50
N ALA A 65 19.69 -15.86 24.53
CA ALA A 65 18.82 -14.77 24.11
C ALA A 65 17.53 -15.35 23.49
N PRO A 66 16.33 -14.86 23.85
CA PRO A 66 15.09 -15.39 23.31
C PRO A 66 14.99 -15.08 21.81
N LYS A 67 14.79 -16.13 21.01
CA LYS A 67 14.69 -16.05 19.54
C LYS A 67 13.59 -17.00 19.06
N CYS A 68 12.73 -16.50 18.19
CA CYS A 68 11.68 -17.26 17.54
C CYS A 68 11.93 -17.23 16.03
N TYR A 69 11.81 -18.38 15.38
CA TYR A 69 12.05 -18.60 13.96
C TYR A 69 10.72 -18.89 13.26
N SER A 70 10.47 -18.30 12.09
CA SER A 70 9.20 -18.52 11.39
C SER A 70 9.03 -19.98 10.97
N LYS A 71 7.84 -20.53 11.18
CA LYS A 71 7.35 -21.79 10.59
C LYS A 71 7.34 -21.72 9.05
N SER A 72 7.42 -20.54 8.43
CA SER A 72 7.55 -20.44 6.97
C SER A 72 8.93 -20.87 6.47
N LEU A 73 9.95 -20.88 7.33
CA LEU A 73 11.24 -21.55 7.09
C LEU A 73 11.17 -23.06 7.37
N SER A 74 9.99 -23.62 7.67
CA SER A 74 9.79 -25.03 7.98
C SER A 74 8.91 -25.78 6.97
N LEU A 75 8.89 -25.39 5.69
CA LEU A 75 8.68 -26.39 4.62
C LEU A 75 9.94 -27.24 4.39
N ALA A 76 10.99 -27.03 5.18
CA ALA A 76 12.15 -27.91 5.31
C ALA A 76 11.92 -29.12 6.27
N PHE A 77 10.76 -29.26 6.92
CA PHE A 77 10.55 -30.27 7.97
C PHE A 77 9.57 -31.42 7.64
N PHE A 78 9.21 -31.61 6.37
CA PHE A 78 8.69 -32.90 5.87
C PHE A 78 9.54 -33.49 4.73
N VAL A 79 10.83 -33.16 4.67
CA VAL A 79 11.82 -34.00 3.97
C VAL A 79 12.80 -34.55 5.01
N SER A 80 12.25 -35.09 6.10
CA SER A 80 12.96 -36.08 6.93
C SER A 80 12.98 -37.41 6.21
N CYS A 81 13.64 -37.45 5.06
CA CYS A 81 14.30 -38.59 4.46
C CYS A 81 14.80 -38.16 3.09
N GLY A 82 16.08 -38.35 2.79
CA GLY A 82 16.61 -38.32 1.43
C GLY A 82 16.10 -39.50 0.60
N HIS A 83 14.79 -39.75 0.64
CA HIS A 83 14.05 -40.81 -0.02
C HIS A 83 12.71 -40.23 -0.49
N CYS A 84 12.36 -40.41 -1.75
CA CYS A 84 11.04 -40.11 -2.28
C CYS A 84 10.04 -41.12 -1.69
N ASN A 85 9.56 -40.87 -0.47
CA ASN A 85 8.72 -41.83 0.25
C ASN A 85 7.25 -41.64 -0.12
N GLY A 86 6.60 -42.73 -0.57
CA GLY A 86 5.15 -42.94 -0.71
C GLY A 86 4.39 -42.11 -1.76
N PHE A 87 4.61 -40.80 -1.82
CA PHE A 87 3.76 -39.86 -2.58
C PHE A 87 4.42 -39.29 -3.84
N HIS A 88 5.72 -39.50 -4.03
CA HIS A 88 6.48 -38.88 -5.12
C HIS A 88 7.27 -39.90 -5.93
N GLN A 89 7.21 -39.79 -7.26
CA GLN A 89 7.87 -40.70 -8.20
C GLN A 89 9.15 -40.10 -8.79
N GLU A 90 9.98 -40.97 -9.39
CA GLU A 90 11.13 -40.57 -10.20
C GLU A 90 10.68 -39.56 -11.27
N GLY A 91 11.31 -38.38 -11.31
CA GLY A 91 10.95 -37.30 -12.22
C GLY A 91 10.03 -36.22 -11.64
N ASP A 92 9.47 -36.41 -10.44
CA ASP A 92 8.67 -35.36 -9.78
C ASP A 92 9.49 -34.11 -9.50
N THR A 93 8.88 -32.94 -9.69
CA THR A 93 9.52 -31.63 -9.48
C THR A 93 8.82 -30.78 -8.44
N ILE A 94 9.58 -30.12 -7.57
CA ILE A 94 9.08 -29.16 -6.58
C ILE A 94 9.70 -27.79 -6.83
N ARG A 95 8.87 -26.75 -6.87
CA ARG A 95 9.29 -25.35 -7.00
C ARG A 95 9.48 -24.68 -5.65
N TYR A 96 10.63 -24.05 -5.48
CA TYR A 96 10.98 -23.22 -4.34
C TYR A 96 10.68 -21.74 -4.61
N ARG A 97 10.39 -21.02 -3.53
CA ARG A 97 10.31 -19.56 -3.49
C ARG A 97 11.12 -19.08 -2.30
N CYS A 98 11.92 -18.04 -2.48
CA CYS A 98 12.62 -17.39 -1.37
C CYS A 98 11.73 -16.41 -0.63
N ASP A 99 12.06 -16.18 0.64
CA ASP A 99 11.43 -15.14 1.46
C ASP A 99 11.77 -13.73 0.95
N HIS A 100 11.01 -12.74 1.42
CA HIS A 100 11.17 -11.34 1.07
C HIS A 100 12.62 -10.85 1.30
N GLY A 101 13.20 -10.18 0.29
CA GLY A 101 14.60 -9.72 0.32
C GLY A 101 15.64 -10.74 -0.13
N TYR A 102 15.24 -11.91 -0.63
CA TYR A 102 16.15 -12.94 -1.16
C TYR A 102 15.69 -13.44 -2.54
N SER A 103 16.64 -13.78 -3.42
CA SER A 103 16.39 -14.36 -4.75
C SER A 103 17.08 -15.72 -4.90
N ILE A 104 16.50 -16.60 -5.71
CA ILE A 104 17.12 -17.90 -6.03
C ILE A 104 18.26 -17.67 -7.01
N ASN A 105 19.44 -18.17 -6.68
CA ASN A 105 20.56 -18.23 -7.62
C ASN A 105 20.57 -19.60 -8.30
N GLY A 106 20.12 -19.67 -9.56
CA GLY A 106 20.03 -20.90 -10.35
C GLY A 106 18.61 -21.44 -10.52
N SER A 107 18.46 -22.78 -10.58
CA SER A 107 17.14 -23.44 -10.72
C SER A 107 16.31 -23.26 -9.46
N ASN A 108 15.04 -22.86 -9.59
CA ASN A 108 14.09 -22.87 -8.49
C ASN A 108 13.40 -24.23 -8.29
N GLU A 109 13.78 -25.23 -9.06
CA GLU A 109 13.19 -26.57 -9.03
C GLU A 109 14.19 -27.61 -8.55
N ILE A 110 13.71 -28.51 -7.69
CA ILE A 110 14.36 -29.78 -7.41
C ILE A 110 13.58 -30.92 -8.07
N THR A 111 14.27 -32.00 -8.41
CA THR A 111 13.68 -33.19 -9.03
C THR A 111 14.00 -34.44 -8.21
N CYS A 112 13.07 -35.38 -8.09
CA CYS A 112 13.37 -36.72 -7.56
C CYS A 112 14.14 -37.54 -8.61
N LYS A 113 15.39 -37.90 -8.33
CA LYS A 113 16.26 -38.75 -9.15
C LYS A 113 16.86 -39.87 -8.33
N MET A 114 16.78 -41.10 -8.81
CA MET A 114 17.27 -42.31 -8.15
C MET A 114 16.72 -42.43 -6.73
N GLY A 115 15.43 -42.14 -6.57
CA GLY A 115 14.76 -42.11 -5.27
C GLY A 115 15.23 -41.02 -4.31
N LYS A 116 16.01 -40.01 -4.75
CA LYS A 116 16.48 -38.88 -3.93
C LYS A 116 16.16 -37.54 -4.58
N TRP A 117 15.80 -36.55 -3.77
CA TRP A 117 15.67 -35.17 -4.23
C TRP A 117 17.04 -34.57 -4.60
N THR A 118 17.11 -33.82 -5.70
CA THR A 118 18.28 -33.00 -6.03
C THR A 118 18.48 -31.89 -5.01
N SER A 119 19.70 -31.36 -4.92
CA SER A 119 20.06 -30.31 -3.96
C SER A 119 19.12 -29.10 -4.03
N PRO A 120 18.62 -28.60 -2.88
CA PRO A 120 17.75 -27.43 -2.84
C PRO A 120 18.47 -26.15 -3.28
N PRO A 121 17.75 -25.18 -3.88
CA PRO A 121 18.32 -23.91 -4.30
C PRO A 121 18.81 -23.07 -3.12
N LYS A 122 19.84 -22.26 -3.38
CA LYS A 122 20.29 -21.24 -2.42
C LYS A 122 19.56 -19.93 -2.66
N CYS A 123 18.94 -19.41 -1.62
CA CYS A 123 18.44 -18.05 -1.56
C CYS A 123 19.60 -17.10 -1.23
N ILE A 124 19.92 -16.19 -2.13
CA ILE A 124 20.92 -15.13 -1.93
C ILE A 124 20.21 -13.82 -1.60
N GLU A 125 20.78 -13.03 -0.70
CA GLU A 125 20.22 -11.72 -0.35
C GLU A 125 20.19 -10.83 -1.60
N THR A 126 19.01 -10.29 -1.94
CA THR A 126 18.91 -9.33 -3.04
C THR A 126 19.53 -8.03 -2.58
N ARG A 127 20.72 -7.70 -3.11
CA ARG A 127 21.31 -6.37 -2.98
C ARG A 127 20.46 -5.27 -3.64
N GLU A 128 19.46 -5.65 -4.43
CA GLU A 128 18.54 -4.74 -5.11
C GLU A 128 17.47 -4.23 -4.15
N THR A 129 17.79 -3.14 -3.47
CA THR A 129 16.83 -2.36 -2.68
C THR A 129 16.23 -1.24 -3.52
N CYS A 130 14.96 -0.93 -3.32
CA CYS A 130 14.39 0.30 -3.84
C CYS A 130 14.82 1.50 -2.99
N PRO A 131 15.06 2.66 -3.60
CA PRO A 131 15.23 3.90 -2.86
C PRO A 131 13.92 4.31 -2.20
N SER A 132 13.90 5.46 -1.52
CA SER A 132 12.67 6.09 -1.06
C SER A 132 11.59 6.12 -2.16
N PRO A 133 10.31 5.86 -1.82
CA PRO A 133 9.21 5.90 -2.78
C PRO A 133 9.15 7.23 -3.53
N PRO A 134 8.84 7.24 -4.84
CA PRO A 134 8.75 8.47 -5.62
C PRO A 134 7.68 9.42 -5.06
N ALA A 135 7.93 10.72 -5.09
CA ALA A 135 6.91 11.71 -4.74
C ALA A 135 5.81 11.73 -5.82
N VAL A 136 4.55 11.78 -5.38
CA VAL A 136 3.38 11.97 -6.26
C VAL A 136 2.87 13.40 -6.07
N LYS A 137 2.73 14.16 -7.17
CA LYS A 137 2.17 15.51 -7.12
C LYS A 137 0.78 15.46 -6.49
N ASN A 138 0.51 16.37 -5.56
CA ASN A 138 -0.75 16.43 -4.82
C ASN A 138 -1.11 15.12 -4.09
N GLY A 139 -0.11 14.34 -3.70
CA GLY A 139 -0.28 13.17 -2.83
C GLY A 139 0.94 12.92 -1.96
N ALA A 140 0.81 11.92 -1.09
CA ALA A 140 1.88 11.49 -0.19
C ALA A 140 1.86 9.97 -0.05
N SER A 141 3.06 9.39 0.12
CA SER A 141 3.23 8.00 0.53
C SER A 141 3.22 7.87 2.05
N PHE A 142 2.57 6.84 2.56
CA PHE A 142 2.48 6.51 3.97
C PHE A 142 3.05 5.10 4.20
N GLY A 143 3.94 4.99 5.18
CA GLY A 143 4.68 3.77 5.49
C GLY A 143 5.96 4.06 6.30
N PRO A 144 6.79 3.05 6.57
CA PRO A 144 8.07 3.23 7.26
C PRO A 144 8.99 4.16 6.45
N LEU A 145 9.48 5.25 7.05
CA LEU A 145 10.41 6.18 6.39
C LEU A 145 11.83 5.60 6.38
N LEU A 146 12.10 4.72 5.41
CA LEU A 146 13.41 4.09 5.22
C LEU A 146 14.15 4.74 4.05
N THR A 147 15.48 4.70 4.11
CA THR A 147 16.35 5.10 2.98
C THR A 147 16.42 4.01 1.92
N ASN A 148 16.25 2.74 2.30
CA ASN A 148 16.29 1.58 1.41
C ASN A 148 15.18 0.59 1.78
N TYR A 149 14.49 0.07 0.76
CA TYR A 149 13.41 -0.90 0.89
C TYR A 149 13.80 -2.21 0.21
N THR A 150 13.69 -3.33 0.92
CA THR A 150 14.02 -4.65 0.36
C THR A 150 12.98 -5.07 -0.69
N ALA A 151 13.37 -5.96 -1.60
CA ALA A 151 12.48 -6.53 -2.59
C ALA A 151 11.23 -7.16 -1.92
N GLY A 152 10.05 -6.74 -2.37
CA GLY A 152 8.74 -7.12 -1.80
C GLY A 152 8.17 -6.12 -0.79
N SER A 153 8.94 -5.14 -0.33
CA SER A 153 8.43 -4.02 0.48
C SER A 153 7.31 -3.28 -0.25
N SER A 154 6.36 -2.72 0.50
CA SER A 154 5.23 -1.97 -0.08
C SER A 154 4.93 -0.71 0.71
N VAL A 155 4.51 0.34 0.00
CA VAL A 155 4.00 1.57 0.60
C VAL A 155 2.65 1.94 -0.02
N LYS A 156 1.83 2.69 0.73
CA LYS A 156 0.53 3.18 0.26
C LYS A 156 0.61 4.65 -0.09
N TYR A 157 -0.13 5.08 -1.09
CA TYR A 157 -0.29 6.47 -1.46
C TYR A 157 -1.69 6.96 -1.16
N ARG A 158 -1.80 8.24 -0.81
CA ARG A 158 -3.06 8.95 -0.69
C ARG A 158 -2.91 10.34 -1.27
N CYS A 159 -3.94 10.79 -1.96
CA CYS A 159 -3.98 12.14 -2.48
C CYS A 159 -4.32 13.16 -1.38
N HIS A 160 -3.87 14.40 -1.56
CA HIS A 160 -4.28 15.52 -0.72
C HIS A 160 -5.79 15.78 -0.86
N ARG A 161 -6.31 16.66 -0.01
CA ARG A 161 -7.74 16.98 0.04
C ARG A 161 -8.27 17.35 -1.36
N TYR A 162 -9.47 16.86 -1.66
CA TYR A 162 -10.21 17.07 -2.92
C TYR A 162 -9.61 16.43 -4.19
N HIS A 163 -8.45 15.77 -4.09
CA HIS A 163 -7.87 15.07 -5.22
C HIS A 163 -8.31 13.60 -5.23
N VAL A 164 -8.53 13.04 -6.41
CA VAL A 164 -8.96 11.65 -6.57
C VAL A 164 -7.78 10.79 -6.99
N LEU A 165 -7.58 9.66 -6.31
CA LEU A 165 -6.49 8.73 -6.63
C LEU A 165 -6.87 7.89 -7.86
N GLU A 166 -6.06 7.99 -8.91
CA GLU A 166 -6.16 7.18 -10.11
C GLU A 166 -4.97 6.20 -10.20
N GLY A 167 -5.27 4.92 -10.35
CA GLY A 167 -4.27 3.86 -10.38
C GLY A 167 -4.10 3.15 -9.02
N PRO A 168 -2.93 2.51 -8.78
CA PRO A 168 -2.76 1.64 -7.62
C PRO A 168 -2.52 2.44 -6.32
N GLU A 169 -3.34 2.21 -5.29
CA GLU A 169 -3.12 2.78 -3.95
C GLU A 169 -1.82 2.24 -3.31
N THR A 170 -1.45 0.98 -3.58
CA THR A 170 -0.26 0.33 -3.01
C THR A 170 0.76 0.06 -4.09
N VAL A 171 2.00 0.53 -3.88
CA VAL A 171 3.14 0.22 -4.76
C VAL A 171 4.10 -0.74 -4.05
N ARG A 172 4.78 -1.58 -4.84
CA ARG A 172 5.70 -2.60 -4.34
C ARG A 172 7.10 -2.42 -4.91
N CYS A 173 8.11 -2.74 -4.13
CA CYS A 173 9.49 -2.81 -4.58
C CYS A 173 9.71 -4.15 -5.29
N VAL A 174 10.02 -4.12 -6.59
CA VAL A 174 10.28 -5.30 -7.42
C VAL A 174 11.60 -5.07 -8.15
N GLN A 175 12.60 -5.92 -7.88
CA GLN A 175 13.92 -5.87 -8.55
C GLN A 175 14.55 -4.46 -8.50
N GLY A 176 14.60 -3.88 -7.29
CA GLY A 176 15.17 -2.55 -7.07
C GLY A 176 14.36 -1.36 -7.62
N LYS A 177 13.18 -1.59 -8.21
CA LYS A 177 12.29 -0.53 -8.73
C LYS A 177 10.90 -0.59 -8.11
N TRP A 178 10.31 0.58 -7.88
CA TRP A 178 8.91 0.67 -7.47
C TRP A 178 7.99 0.36 -8.66
N THR A 179 6.91 -0.41 -8.42
CA THR A 179 5.82 -0.57 -9.38
C THR A 179 5.18 0.77 -9.73
N ALA A 180 4.38 0.81 -10.80
CA ALA A 180 3.69 2.01 -11.27
C ALA A 180 3.03 2.79 -10.13
N GLN A 181 3.27 4.10 -10.08
CA GLN A 181 2.73 4.99 -9.06
C GLN A 181 1.32 5.46 -9.46
N PRO A 182 0.46 5.80 -8.49
CA PRO A 182 -0.81 6.42 -8.80
C PRO A 182 -0.63 7.89 -9.19
N THR A 183 -1.66 8.43 -9.83
CA THR A 183 -1.80 9.86 -10.12
C THR A 183 -2.90 10.44 -9.24
N CYS A 184 -2.71 11.66 -8.74
CA CYS A 184 -3.75 12.41 -8.04
C CYS A 184 -4.42 13.37 -9.01
N LEU A 185 -5.66 13.05 -9.40
CA LEU A 185 -6.46 13.84 -10.32
C LEU A 185 -6.90 15.14 -9.66
N GLU A 186 -6.68 16.23 -10.37
CA GLU A 186 -7.00 17.59 -9.91
C GLU A 186 -8.53 17.77 -9.77
N PRO A 187 -9.01 18.37 -8.66
CA PRO A 187 -10.39 18.82 -8.53
C PRO A 187 -10.66 19.99 -9.46
N CYS A 188 -11.94 20.23 -9.74
CA CYS A 188 -12.38 21.43 -10.44
C CYS A 188 -12.82 22.49 -9.44
N THR A 189 -12.42 23.74 -9.71
CA THR A 189 -12.93 24.91 -9.01
C THR A 189 -13.90 25.66 -9.92
N LEU A 190 -15.08 25.98 -9.42
CA LEU A 190 -16.01 26.84 -10.15
C LEU A 190 -15.46 28.27 -10.26
N ASN A 191 -15.57 28.84 -11.46
CA ASN A 191 -15.21 30.21 -11.76
C ASN A 191 -16.49 31.02 -11.98
N VAL A 192 -16.81 31.87 -11.00
CA VAL A 192 -18.02 32.68 -10.99
C VAL A 192 -18.02 33.71 -12.13
N ASP A 193 -16.84 34.19 -12.55
CA ASP A 193 -16.71 35.13 -13.65
C ASP A 193 -17.02 34.46 -14.99
N ASP A 194 -16.48 33.25 -15.24
CA ASP A 194 -16.78 32.47 -16.44
C ASP A 194 -18.27 32.13 -16.52
N MET A 195 -18.89 31.76 -15.40
CA MET A 195 -20.33 31.52 -15.33
C MET A 195 -21.12 32.78 -15.67
N SER A 196 -20.69 33.94 -15.17
CA SER A 196 -21.35 35.21 -15.41
C SER A 196 -21.21 35.66 -16.86
N ASN A 197 -20.03 35.56 -17.44
CA ASN A 197 -19.75 35.87 -18.84
C ASN A 197 -20.52 34.95 -19.79
N ASN A 198 -20.77 33.71 -19.40
CA ASN A 198 -21.53 32.74 -20.17
C ASN A 198 -23.06 32.81 -19.95
N ASN A 199 -23.55 33.71 -19.10
CA ASN A 199 -24.96 33.85 -18.73
C ASN A 199 -25.59 32.57 -18.16
N ILE A 200 -24.84 31.87 -17.31
CA ILE A 200 -25.27 30.63 -16.66
C ILE A 200 -25.19 30.74 -15.14
N GLU A 201 -25.92 29.87 -14.46
CA GLU A 201 -25.85 29.65 -13.03
C GLU A 201 -25.97 28.15 -12.72
N MET A 202 -25.54 27.72 -11.54
CA MET A 202 -25.74 26.33 -11.14
C MET A 202 -27.22 26.06 -10.94
N LYS A 203 -27.68 24.90 -11.40
CA LYS A 203 -29.06 24.43 -11.18
C LYS A 203 -29.36 24.22 -9.70
N TRP A 204 -28.37 23.73 -8.95
CA TRP A 204 -28.46 23.49 -7.53
C TRP A 204 -27.40 24.33 -6.82
N ARG A 205 -27.83 25.17 -5.88
CA ARG A 205 -26.92 25.99 -5.09
C ARG A 205 -26.53 25.23 -3.83
N LEU A 206 -25.33 24.65 -3.82
CA LEU A 206 -24.69 24.20 -2.58
C LEU A 206 -23.98 25.41 -1.99
N GLU A 207 -24.39 25.82 -0.80
CA GLU A 207 -23.85 27.01 -0.15
C GLU A 207 -22.40 26.76 0.28
N GLY A 208 -21.45 27.51 -0.28
CA GLY A 208 -20.03 27.47 0.09
C GLY A 208 -19.16 26.41 -0.59
N GLU A 209 -19.72 25.51 -1.41
CA GLU A 209 -18.95 24.47 -2.09
C GLU A 209 -18.66 24.86 -3.55
N LEU A 210 -17.41 25.27 -3.81
CA LEU A 210 -16.91 25.62 -5.15
C LEU A 210 -15.94 24.57 -5.71
N PHE A 211 -15.66 23.50 -4.96
CA PHE A 211 -14.71 22.45 -5.33
C PHE A 211 -15.46 21.16 -5.63
N PHE A 212 -15.17 20.58 -6.80
CA PHE A 212 -15.78 19.34 -7.27
C PHE A 212 -14.68 18.32 -7.50
N LEU A 213 -14.90 17.09 -7.05
CA LEU A 213 -13.97 15.99 -7.26
C LEU A 213 -13.91 15.65 -8.75
N HIS A 214 -12.79 15.08 -9.18
CA HIS A 214 -12.71 14.54 -10.53
C HIS A 214 -13.82 13.50 -10.75
N GLY A 215 -14.55 13.64 -11.86
CA GLY A 215 -15.68 12.77 -12.19
C GLY A 215 -17.04 13.30 -11.75
N ASP A 216 -17.09 14.30 -10.86
CA ASP A 216 -18.35 14.93 -10.47
C ASP A 216 -19.00 15.63 -11.66
N THR A 217 -20.32 15.59 -11.72
CA THR A 217 -21.13 16.27 -12.74
C THR A 217 -21.85 17.46 -12.14
N ILE A 218 -21.71 18.61 -12.77
CA ILE A 218 -22.33 19.87 -12.39
C ILE A 218 -23.42 20.21 -13.41
N ASP A 219 -24.63 20.42 -12.93
CA ASP A 219 -25.75 20.89 -13.74
C ASP A 219 -25.83 22.42 -13.72
N PHE A 220 -25.82 23.02 -14.90
CA PHE A 220 -26.05 24.45 -15.11
C PHE A 220 -27.44 24.73 -15.67
N VAL A 221 -27.90 25.96 -15.49
CA VAL A 221 -29.07 26.53 -16.15
C VAL A 221 -28.72 27.90 -16.71
N CYS A 222 -29.40 28.32 -17.78
CA CYS A 222 -29.25 29.68 -18.29
C CYS A 222 -29.88 30.67 -17.32
N LYS A 223 -29.21 31.82 -17.11
CA LYS A 223 -29.79 32.95 -16.37
C LYS A 223 -31.08 33.43 -17.05
N GLN A 224 -31.93 34.10 -16.27
CA GLN A 224 -33.19 34.64 -16.78
C GLN A 224 -32.99 35.53 -18.02
N GLY A 225 -33.74 35.25 -19.09
CA GLY A 225 -33.64 35.96 -20.37
C GLY A 225 -32.63 35.38 -21.37
N TYR A 226 -31.85 34.36 -20.98
CA TYR A 226 -30.88 33.67 -21.82
C TYR A 226 -31.30 32.23 -22.09
N TYR A 227 -30.87 31.69 -23.24
CA TYR A 227 -31.21 30.34 -23.68
C TYR A 227 -30.02 29.69 -24.38
N LEU A 228 -30.01 28.36 -24.45
CA LEU A 228 -29.08 27.64 -25.31
C LEU A 228 -29.31 28.04 -26.77
N SER A 229 -28.20 28.17 -27.52
CA SER A 229 -28.26 28.30 -28.98
C SER A 229 -29.04 27.14 -29.59
N SER A 230 -29.71 27.37 -30.72
CA SER A 230 -30.41 26.32 -31.47
C SER A 230 -29.50 25.18 -31.92
N SER A 231 -28.20 25.45 -32.04
CA SER A 231 -27.15 24.47 -32.34
C SER A 231 -26.72 23.63 -31.12
N SER A 232 -27.10 24.05 -29.91
CA SER A 232 -26.65 23.45 -28.66
C SER A 232 -27.68 22.47 -28.11
N ARG A 233 -27.21 21.35 -27.56
CA ARG A 233 -28.04 20.31 -26.93
C ARG A 233 -28.19 20.56 -25.43
N GLN A 234 -29.35 20.21 -24.87
CA GLN A 234 -29.61 20.33 -23.42
C GLN A 234 -28.57 19.59 -22.58
N SER A 235 -28.03 18.47 -23.08
CA SER A 235 -26.98 17.69 -22.41
C SER A 235 -25.68 18.47 -22.19
N GLN A 236 -25.46 19.59 -22.89
CA GLN A 236 -24.27 20.45 -22.69
C GLN A 236 -24.34 21.26 -21.39
N LEU A 237 -25.51 21.33 -20.74
CA LEU A 237 -25.65 21.98 -19.44
C LEU A 237 -25.16 21.11 -18.27
N THR A 238 -24.97 19.80 -18.49
CA THR A 238 -24.37 18.90 -17.50
C THR A 238 -22.89 18.72 -17.85
N VAL A 239 -22.01 19.26 -17.02
CA VAL A 239 -20.57 19.29 -17.26
C VAL A 239 -19.87 18.42 -16.22
N GLN A 240 -19.04 17.49 -16.69
CA GLN A 240 -18.21 16.68 -15.81
C GLN A 240 -16.88 17.37 -15.51
N CYS A 241 -16.43 17.30 -14.26
CA CYS A 241 -15.09 17.69 -13.89
C CYS A 241 -14.06 16.70 -14.45
N THR A 242 -13.21 17.18 -15.36
CA THR A 242 -12.17 16.36 -15.99
C THR A 242 -10.81 17.03 -15.86
N HIS A 243 -9.89 16.40 -15.13
CA HIS A 243 -8.52 16.88 -14.89
C HIS A 243 -8.47 18.37 -14.47
N GLY A 244 -9.29 18.76 -13.51
CA GLY A 244 -9.37 20.15 -13.00
C GLY A 244 -9.97 21.17 -13.97
N LYS A 245 -10.59 20.73 -15.07
CA LYS A 245 -11.22 21.61 -16.07
C LYS A 245 -12.72 21.35 -16.17
N LEU A 246 -13.48 22.45 -16.13
CA LEU A 246 -14.90 22.50 -16.46
C LEU A 246 -15.07 23.21 -17.81
N ARG A 247 -15.80 22.58 -18.73
CA ARG A 247 -16.19 23.22 -19.99
C ARG A 247 -17.53 23.88 -19.82
N TYR A 248 -17.52 25.17 -19.47
CA TYR A 248 -18.76 25.91 -19.23
C TYR A 248 -19.62 26.00 -20.50
N PRO A 249 -20.94 25.75 -20.40
CA PRO A 249 -21.88 26.04 -21.47
C PRO A 249 -22.06 27.55 -21.61
N THR A 250 -22.56 28.00 -22.77
CA THR A 250 -22.85 29.40 -23.02
C THR A 250 -24.32 29.57 -23.41
N CYS A 251 -24.99 30.53 -22.80
CA CYS A 251 -26.35 30.92 -23.14
C CYS A 251 -26.36 32.30 -23.79
N ILE A 252 -27.20 32.45 -24.82
CA ILE A 252 -27.33 33.68 -25.62
C ILE A 252 -28.69 34.33 -25.33
N MET A 253 -28.76 35.65 -25.48
CA MET A 253 -30.06 36.33 -25.43
C MET A 253 -30.89 35.91 -26.65
N LYS A 254 -32.20 35.71 -26.43
CA LYS A 254 -33.13 35.49 -27.53
C LYS A 254 -33.15 36.75 -28.39
N GLY A 255 -32.82 36.63 -29.68
CA GLY A 255 -32.78 37.77 -30.60
C GLY A 255 -34.10 38.53 -30.60
N LYS A 256 -34.07 39.84 -30.37
CA LYS A 256 -35.11 40.73 -30.89
C LYS A 256 -35.07 40.59 -32.41
N THR A 257 -36.16 40.14 -33.01
CA THR A 257 -36.38 40.21 -34.45
C THR A 257 -36.04 41.64 -34.90
N ILE A 258 -35.03 41.82 -35.75
CA ILE A 258 -34.84 43.09 -36.46
C ILE A 258 -36.09 43.23 -37.33
N ALA A 259 -37.00 44.13 -36.95
CA ALA A 259 -38.10 44.52 -37.83
C ALA A 259 -37.46 45.21 -39.04
N VAL A 260 -37.26 44.46 -40.11
CA VAL A 260 -36.96 45.02 -41.42
C VAL A 260 -38.24 45.73 -41.85
N PHE A 261 -38.32 47.03 -41.60
CA PHE A 261 -39.34 47.87 -42.22
C PHE A 261 -39.09 47.83 -43.72
N ALA A 262 -39.87 47.01 -44.42
CA ALA A 262 -39.99 47.11 -45.88
C ALA A 262 -40.63 48.46 -46.19
N ILE A 263 -39.82 49.43 -46.60
CA ILE A 263 -40.30 50.64 -47.25
C ILE A 263 -40.71 50.21 -48.66
N LEU A 264 -42.02 50.00 -48.86
CA LEU A 264 -42.61 49.96 -50.20
C LEU A 264 -42.71 51.42 -50.69
N LEU A 265 -41.92 51.75 -51.71
CA LEU A 265 -42.13 52.90 -52.59
C LEU A 265 -43.18 52.55 -53.65
#